data_AF-A0A178DWK0-F1
#
_entry.id   AF-A0A178DWK0-F1
#
_cell.length_a   1.000
_cell.length_b   1.000
_cell.length_c   1.000
_cell.angle_alpha   90.00
_cell.angle_beta   90.00
_cell.angle_gamma   90.00
#
_symmetry.space_group_name_H-M   'P 1'
#
loop_
_entity.id
_entity.type
_entity.pdbx_description
1 polymer ?
#
loop_
_entity_poly.entity_id
_entity_poly.type
_entity_poly.pdbx_seq_one_letter_code
_entity_poly.pdbx_strand_id
1 'polypeptide(L)' 'MKGGFVMSDDSHGVEHLGTNYVRLLAFIQKVGIDEIHYIDADGVRKDSRFPSAGWSSIRVADLAQLKFWTNVQ' A
#
# COMPACT_ATOMS: atom_id res chain seq x y z
N MET A 1 -2.63 17.31 -11.60
CA MET A 1 -3.09 16.02 -11.04
C MET A 1 -2.03 15.54 -10.06
N LYS A 2 -2.42 15.16 -8.83
CA LYS A 2 -1.51 14.45 -7.91
C LYS A 2 -1.66 12.96 -8.18
N GLY A 3 -0.56 12.24 -8.43
CA GLY A 3 -0.58 10.79 -8.59
C GLY A 3 -0.79 10.08 -7.24
N GLY A 4 -1.23 8.83 -7.28
CA GLY A 4 -1.32 7.97 -6.09
C GLY A 4 -0.05 7.14 -5.92
N PHE A 5 0.45 7.01 -4.69
CA PHE A 5 1.57 6.14 -4.34
C PHE A 5 1.06 4.76 -3.90
N VAL A 6 1.66 3.68 -4.42
CA VAL A 6 1.28 2.29 -4.15
C VAL A 6 2.53 1.54 -3.68
N MET A 7 2.36 0.60 -2.74
CA MET A 7 3.43 -0.29 -2.29
C MET A 7 3.33 -1.63 -3.03
N SER A 8 4.48 -2.20 -3.39
CA SER A 8 4.61 -3.55 -3.95
C SER A 8 5.98 -4.12 -3.57
N ASP A 9 6.04 -5.42 -3.29
CA ASP A 9 7.26 -6.17 -2.99
C ASP A 9 7.77 -6.98 -4.18
N ASP A 10 7.01 -7.04 -5.29
CA ASP A 10 7.30 -7.81 -6.50
C ASP A 10 7.87 -9.22 -6.21
N SER A 11 7.29 -9.86 -5.19
CA SER A 11 7.82 -11.10 -4.64
C SER A 11 7.59 -12.28 -5.57
N HIS A 12 8.63 -13.11 -5.74
CA HIS A 12 8.59 -14.34 -6.54
C HIS A 12 8.51 -15.62 -5.68
N GLY A 13 8.30 -15.47 -4.37
CA GLY A 13 8.15 -16.56 -3.40
C GLY A 13 7.54 -16.05 -2.09
N VAL A 14 6.92 -16.95 -1.33
CA VAL A 14 6.23 -16.59 -0.07
C VAL A 14 7.22 -16.07 0.98
N GLU A 15 8.43 -16.62 0.98
CA GLU A 15 9.56 -16.21 1.80
C GLU A 15 10.02 -14.76 1.52
N HIS A 16 9.65 -14.20 0.38
CA HIS A 16 10.02 -12.84 -0.02
C HIS A 16 8.93 -11.80 0.30
N LEU A 17 7.73 -12.24 0.69
CA LEU A 17 6.61 -11.32 0.96
C LEU A 17 6.97 -10.27 2.00
N GLY A 18 6.78 -9.01 1.64
CA GLY A 18 7.06 -7.86 2.50
C GLY A 18 8.55 -7.65 2.78
N THR A 19 9.46 -8.28 2.04
CA THR A 19 10.90 -8.04 2.18
C THR A 19 11.17 -6.54 2.05
N ASN A 20 11.89 -5.98 3.03
CA ASN A 20 12.17 -4.54 3.16
C ASN A 20 10.96 -3.61 3.41
N TYR A 21 9.74 -4.11 3.63
CA TYR A 21 8.59 -3.23 3.89
C TYR A 21 8.79 -2.33 5.12
N VAL A 22 9.49 -2.79 6.16
CA VAL A 22 9.82 -1.95 7.33
C VAL A 22 10.67 -0.75 6.93
N ARG A 23 11.67 -0.95 6.07
CA ARG A 23 12.53 0.12 5.55
C ARG A 23 11.76 1.05 4.62
N LEU A 24 10.87 0.49 3.78
CA LEU A 24 10.00 1.25 2.90
C LEU A 24 9.04 2.14 3.69
N LEU A 25 8.39 1.62 4.74
CA LEU A 25 7.49 2.38 5.60
C LEU A 25 8.22 3.56 6.26
N ALA A 26 9.42 3.32 6.81
CA ALA A 26 10.24 4.38 7.38
C ALA A 26 10.60 5.46 6.35
N PHE A 27 10.90 5.06 5.11
CA PHE A 27 11.16 6.01 4.02
C PHE A 27 9.92 6.82 3.66
N ILE A 28 8.77 6.17 3.47
CA ILE A 28 7.47 6.80 3.17
C ILE A 28 7.13 7.87 4.22
N GLN A 29 7.28 7.54 5.51
CA GLN A 29 7.08 8.48 6.62
C GLN A 29 8.06 9.65 6.56
N LYS A 30 9.35 9.38 6.29
CA LYS A 30 10.39 10.42 6.19
C LYS A 30 10.11 11.43 5.08
N VAL A 31 9.60 10.98 3.93
CA VAL A 31 9.34 11.87 2.78
C VAL A 31 7.98 12.58 2.86
N GLY A 32 7.17 12.28 3.88
CA GLY A 32 5.87 12.92 4.10
C GLY A 32 4.77 12.46 3.14
N ILE A 33 4.81 11.19 2.70
CA ILE A 33 3.65 10.59 2.02
C ILE A 33 2.61 10.25 3.09
N ASP A 34 1.40 10.78 2.92
CA ASP A 34 0.34 10.65 3.92
C ASP A 34 -0.61 9.47 3.67
N GLU A 35 -0.64 8.93 2.46
CA GLU A 35 -1.65 7.97 2.01
C GLU A 35 -1.05 6.95 1.02
N ILE A 36 -1.43 5.68 1.20
CA ILE A 36 -1.10 4.58 0.28
C ILE A 36 -2.38 4.13 -0.40
N HIS A 37 -2.34 4.02 -1.72
CA HIS A 37 -3.46 3.53 -2.52
C HIS A 37 -3.30 2.04 -2.80
N TYR A 38 -4.43 1.34 -2.91
CA TYR A 38 -4.48 -0.07 -3.27
C TYR A 38 -5.76 -0.38 -4.06
N ILE A 39 -5.74 -1.51 -4.76
CA ILE A 39 -6.92 -2.01 -5.49
C ILE A 39 -7.88 -2.64 -4.50
N ASP A 40 -9.15 -2.27 -4.61
CA ASP A 40 -10.23 -2.73 -3.75
C ASP A 40 -11.48 -2.95 -4.61
N ALA A 41 -12.04 -4.16 -4.61
CA ALA A 41 -13.22 -4.48 -5.42
C ALA A 41 -14.45 -3.65 -5.03
N ASP A 42 -14.52 -3.25 -3.76
CA ASP A 42 -15.59 -2.43 -3.20
C ASP A 42 -15.23 -0.93 -3.19
N GLY A 43 -14.04 -0.57 -3.68
CA GLY A 43 -13.54 0.80 -3.75
C GLY A 43 -14.14 1.65 -4.88
N VAL A 44 -13.69 2.90 -4.97
CA VAL A 44 -14.16 3.86 -5.97
C VAL A 44 -13.67 3.47 -7.36
N ARG A 45 -14.59 3.26 -8.30
CA ARG A 45 -14.29 2.99 -9.70
C ARG A 45 -14.00 4.30 -10.44
N LYS A 46 -12.84 4.37 -11.09
CA LYS A 46 -12.36 5.57 -11.80
C LYS A 46 -12.27 5.40 -13.31
N ASP A 47 -12.41 4.17 -13.81
CA ASP A 47 -12.24 3.84 -15.22
C ASP A 47 -13.26 2.78 -15.66
N SER A 48 -14.10 3.14 -16.62
CA SER A 48 -15.16 2.25 -17.14
C SER A 48 -14.62 1.04 -17.91
N ARG A 49 -13.35 1.06 -18.33
CA ARG A 49 -12.69 -0.10 -18.98
C ARG A 49 -12.43 -1.23 -18.00
N PHE A 50 -12.37 -0.94 -16.69
CA PHE A 50 -12.06 -1.90 -15.64
C PHE A 50 -13.22 -1.98 -14.64
N PRO A 51 -14.34 -2.64 -14.99
CA PRO A 51 -15.57 -2.60 -14.20
C PRO A 51 -15.44 -3.26 -12.81
N SER A 52 -14.41 -4.09 -12.61
CA SER A 52 -14.10 -4.75 -11.34
C SER A 52 -12.97 -4.09 -10.55
N ALA A 53 -12.27 -3.09 -11.11
CA ALA A 53 -11.15 -2.44 -10.45
C ALA A 53 -11.60 -1.16 -9.73
N GLY A 54 -11.95 -1.30 -8.45
CA GLY A 54 -12.08 -0.16 -7.55
C GLY A 54 -10.74 0.19 -6.91
N TRP A 55 -10.71 1.39 -6.33
CA TRP A 55 -9.54 1.92 -5.63
C TRP A 55 -9.94 2.40 -4.26
N SER A 56 -9.11 2.08 -3.27
CA SER A 56 -9.21 2.59 -1.92
C SER A 56 -7.86 3.12 -1.48
N SER A 57 -7.80 3.63 -0.25
CA SER A 57 -6.57 4.11 0.34
C SER A 57 -6.56 4.00 1.86
N ILE A 58 -5.36 3.98 2.41
CA ILE A 58 -5.10 3.95 3.84
C ILE A 58 -4.12 5.06 4.21
N ARG A 59 -4.41 5.78 5.30
CA ARG A 59 -3.48 6.78 5.85
C ARG A 59 -2.22 6.05 6.31
N VAL A 60 -1.05 6.64 6.08
CA VAL A 60 0.23 6.06 6.53
C VAL A 60 0.28 5.91 8.06
N ALA A 61 -0.39 6.79 8.80
CA ALA A 61 -0.55 6.67 10.25
C ALA A 61 -1.29 5.38 10.66
N ASP A 62 -2.39 5.05 9.98
CA ASP A 62 -3.20 3.85 10.26
C ASP A 62 -2.50 2.59 9.75
N LEU A 63 -1.86 2.67 8.58
CA LEU A 63 -1.05 1.60 8.01
C LEU A 63 0.00 1.15 9.03
N ALA A 64 0.73 2.09 9.65
CA ALA A 64 1.77 1.79 10.63
C ALA A 64 1.28 1.07 11.90
N GLN A 65 -0.04 1.08 12.18
CA GLN A 65 -0.63 0.38 13.33
C GLN A 65 -1.11 -1.04 13.01
N LEU A 66 -1.02 -1.49 11.75
CA LEU A 66 -1.44 -2.84 11.38
C LEU A 66 -0.56 -3.90 12.06
N LYS A 67 -1.18 -5.01 12.49
CA LYS A 67 -0.51 -6.17 13.11
C LYS A 67 0.62 -6.78 12.27
N PHE A 68 0.60 -6.55 10.96
CA PHE A 68 1.70 -6.94 10.08
C PHE A 68 3.04 -6.39 10.59
N TRP A 69 3.10 -5.12 10.98
CA TRP A 69 4.34 -4.45 11.39
C TRP A 69 4.88 -4.91 12.75
N THR A 70 4.02 -5.46 13.60
CA THR A 70 4.45 -5.99 14.91
C THR A 70 5.09 -7.37 14.82
N ASN A 71 4.91 -8.07 13.70
CA ASN A 71 5.32 -9.47 13.51
C ASN A 71 6.47 -9.64 12.52
N VAL A 72 6.97 -8.55 11.94
CA VAL A 72 8.04 -8.54 10.94
C VAL A 72 9.24 -7.83 11.57
N GLN A 73 10.10 -8.59 12.24
CA GLN A 73 11.42 -8.14 12.73
C GLN A 73 12.52 -8.63 11.81
#